data_AF-B2WPH6-F1
#
_entry.id   AF-B2WPH6-F1
#
_cell.length_a   1.000
_cell.length_b   1.000
_cell.length_c   1.000
_cell.angle_alpha   90.00
_cell.angle_beta   90.00
_cell.angle_gamma   90.00
#
_symmetry.space_group_name_H-M   'P 1'
#
loop_
_entity.id
_entity.type
_entity.pdbx_description
1 polymer ?
#
loop_
_entity_poly.entity_id
_entity_poly.type
_entity_poly.pdbx_seq_one_letter_code
_entity_poly.pdbx_strand_id
1 'polypeptide(L)'
;MAQATQDDGMTKVLQMMAQSLTKLNETSRSSTLVYASQLPPYPADSVPTFDGNNVTLFLERFEDMAKYYEFTSKIMIERLTAHCKAKQRAIIQASDEYEESLQTADWSTLRAALKKRFRTNDKYQQEVRAEYFEH
;
A
#
# COMPACT_ATOMS: atom_id res chain seq x y z
N MET A 1 -61.97 -29.48 39.66
CA MET A 1 -61.82 -28.03 39.36
C MET A 1 -60.37 -27.77 39.02
N ALA A 2 -60.17 -27.05 37.92
CA ALA A 2 -58.90 -26.86 37.23
C ALA A 2 -58.00 -25.84 37.96
N GLN A 3 -56.68 -26.01 37.81
CA GLN A 3 -55.72 -24.91 37.61
C GLN A 3 -54.36 -25.52 37.27
N ALA A 4 -54.14 -25.74 35.98
CA ALA A 4 -52.81 -25.88 35.40
C ALA A 4 -52.49 -24.58 34.65
N THR A 5 -51.19 -24.35 34.46
CA THR A 5 -50.59 -23.39 33.50
C THR A 5 -50.64 -21.92 33.89
N GLN A 6 -49.76 -21.53 34.80
CA GLN A 6 -49.24 -20.15 34.86
C GLN A 6 -47.72 -20.18 35.07
N ASP A 7 -46.99 -21.00 34.31
CA ASP A 7 -45.51 -21.08 34.39
C ASP A 7 -44.83 -21.15 33.01
N ASP A 8 -45.60 -21.07 31.92
CA ASP A 8 -45.06 -21.21 30.56
C ASP A 8 -44.64 -19.86 29.95
N GLY A 9 -45.29 -18.77 30.39
CA GLY A 9 -45.07 -17.43 29.87
C GLY A 9 -43.75 -16.80 30.35
N MET A 10 -43.43 -16.94 31.64
CA MET A 10 -42.23 -16.34 32.22
C MET A 10 -40.95 -17.02 31.69
N THR A 11 -41.00 -18.34 31.51
CA THR A 11 -39.91 -19.14 30.94
C THR A 11 -39.62 -18.78 29.49
N LYS A 12 -40.65 -18.53 28.67
CA LYS A 12 -40.50 -18.04 27.29
C LYS A 12 -39.89 -16.64 27.22
N VAL A 13 -40.26 -15.75 28.14
CA VAL A 13 -39.70 -14.40 28.22
C VAL A 13 -38.22 -14.45 28.60
N LEU A 14 -37.85 -15.26 29.59
CA LEU A 14 -36.46 -15.47 29.99
C LEU A 14 -35.63 -16.06 28.85
N GLN A 15 -36.18 -17.00 28.08
CA GLN A 15 -35.50 -17.61 26.94
C GLN A 15 -35.32 -16.62 25.77
N MET A 16 -36.32 -15.77 25.50
CA MET A 16 -36.20 -14.70 24.50
C MET A 16 -35.19 -13.62 24.92
N MET A 17 -35.08 -13.29 26.21
CA MET A 17 -34.06 -12.37 26.71
C MET A 17 -32.65 -12.98 26.58
N ALA A 18 -32.46 -14.26 26.93
CA ALA A 18 -31.18 -14.94 26.75
C ALA A 18 -30.74 -15.02 25.29
N GLN A 19 -31.68 -15.27 24.36
CA GLN A 19 -31.43 -15.24 22.91
C GLN A 19 -31.12 -13.83 22.39
N SER A 20 -31.73 -12.80 22.97
CA SER A 20 -31.47 -11.41 22.60
C SER A 20 -30.10 -10.94 23.11
N LEU A 21 -29.68 -11.36 24.30
CA LEU A 21 -28.33 -11.08 24.84
C LEU A 21 -27.23 -11.79 24.05
N THR A 22 -27.47 -13.02 23.58
CA THR A 22 -26.51 -13.73 22.70
C THR A 22 -26.42 -13.07 21.33
N LYS A 23 -27.55 -12.69 20.71
CA LYS A 23 -27.55 -11.90 19.46
C LYS A 23 -26.87 -10.54 19.60
N LEU A 24 -27.02 -9.85 20.74
CA LEU A 24 -26.34 -8.59 21.01
C LEU A 24 -24.82 -8.77 21.22
N ASN A 25 -24.37 -9.89 21.79
CA ASN A 25 -22.95 -10.20 21.96
C ASN A 25 -22.27 -10.57 20.61
N GLU A 26 -23.00 -11.23 19.71
CA GLU A 26 -22.54 -11.48 18.33
C GLU A 26 -22.52 -10.19 17.49
N THR A 27 -23.50 -9.30 17.68
CA THR A 27 -23.59 -8.02 16.97
C THR A 27 -22.57 -6.98 17.50
N SER A 28 -22.22 -7.04 18.79
CA SER A 28 -21.21 -6.16 19.40
C SER A 28 -19.77 -6.52 19.04
N ARG A 29 -19.52 -7.71 18.47
CA ARG A 29 -18.21 -8.06 17.89
C ARG A 29 -18.00 -7.54 16.47
N SER A 30 -19.05 -7.03 15.81
CA SER A 30 -18.96 -6.47 14.45
C SER A 30 -19.15 -4.95 14.39
N SER A 31 -19.10 -4.26 15.53
CA SER A 31 -19.15 -2.80 15.56
C SER A 31 -17.75 -2.21 15.71
N THR A 32 -17.13 -1.98 14.55
CA THR A 32 -16.41 -0.74 14.27
C THR A 32 -15.02 -0.57 14.90
N LEU A 33 -14.15 -1.56 14.71
CA LEU A 33 -12.71 -1.31 14.54
C LEU A 33 -12.32 -1.58 13.10
N VAL A 34 -12.93 -0.88 12.16
CA VAL A 34 -12.28 -0.70 10.87
C VAL A 34 -12.59 0.72 10.42
N TYR A 35 -11.79 1.66 10.94
CA TYR A 35 -11.34 2.77 10.10
C TYR A 35 -10.54 2.11 8.96
N ALA A 36 -11.22 1.38 8.07
CA ALA A 36 -10.71 1.11 6.75
C ALA A 36 -10.74 2.50 6.13
N SER A 37 -9.65 3.25 6.32
CA SER A 37 -9.23 4.22 5.34
C SER A 37 -9.32 3.48 4.03
N GLN A 38 -10.42 3.66 3.30
CA GLN A 38 -10.55 3.18 1.94
C GLN A 38 -9.47 3.95 1.21
N LEU A 39 -8.29 3.34 1.11
CA LEU A 39 -7.17 3.92 0.42
C LEU A 39 -7.71 4.32 -0.96
N PRO A 40 -7.50 5.57 -1.40
CA PRO A 40 -8.03 6.02 -2.67
C PRO A 40 -7.70 5.00 -3.78
N PRO A 41 -8.61 4.78 -4.74
CA PRO A 41 -8.39 3.81 -5.79
C PRO A 41 -7.07 4.13 -6.52
N TYR A 42 -6.22 3.13 -6.62
CA TYR A 42 -4.96 3.26 -7.33
C TYR A 42 -5.17 3.07 -8.85
N PRO A 43 -4.52 3.87 -9.71
CA PRO A 43 -3.66 5.01 -9.38
C PRO A 43 -4.50 6.25 -9.02
N ALA A 44 -4.10 6.98 -7.98
CA ALA A 44 -4.70 8.29 -7.69
C ALA A 44 -4.24 9.33 -8.73
N ASP A 45 -5.04 10.36 -9.01
CA ASP A 45 -4.66 11.45 -9.93
C ASP A 45 -3.40 12.22 -9.48
N SER A 46 -3.03 12.09 -8.20
CA SER A 46 -1.83 12.69 -7.59
C SER A 46 -0.56 11.88 -7.79
N VAL A 47 -0.61 10.75 -8.51
CA VAL A 47 0.52 9.84 -8.57
C VAL A 47 1.65 10.42 -9.44
N PRO A 48 2.84 10.65 -8.86
CA PRO A 48 3.94 11.30 -9.55
C PRO A 48 4.44 10.46 -10.72
N THR A 49 4.48 11.07 -11.92
CA THR A 49 5.04 10.43 -13.11
C THR A 49 6.52 10.79 -13.25
N PHE A 50 7.37 9.78 -13.37
CA PHE A 50 8.80 9.95 -13.63
C PHE A 50 9.05 10.34 -15.09
N ASP A 51 9.67 11.50 -15.27
CA ASP A 51 10.03 12.08 -16.57
C ASP A 51 11.53 11.96 -16.89
N GLY A 52 12.31 11.32 -16.03
CA GLY A 52 13.76 11.16 -16.17
C GLY A 52 14.59 12.13 -15.36
N ASN A 53 13.97 13.10 -14.67
CA ASN A 53 14.66 14.07 -13.82
C ASN A 53 14.50 13.71 -12.34
N ASN A 54 15.52 14.02 -11.53
CA ASN A 54 15.49 13.86 -10.06
C ASN A 54 14.98 12.47 -9.62
N VAL A 55 15.64 11.41 -10.12
CA VAL A 55 15.28 10.02 -9.86
C VAL A 55 15.22 9.72 -8.35
N THR A 56 16.06 10.37 -7.54
CA THR A 56 16.05 10.20 -6.08
C THR A 56 14.71 10.62 -5.47
N LEU A 57 14.24 11.84 -5.80
CA LEU A 57 12.97 12.35 -5.27
C LEU A 57 11.77 11.55 -5.78
N PHE A 58 11.82 11.09 -7.04
CA PHE A 58 10.78 10.21 -7.57
C PHE A 58 10.71 8.89 -6.80
N LEU A 59 11.85 8.22 -6.59
CA LEU A 59 11.90 6.94 -5.90
C LEU A 59 11.46 7.07 -4.44
N GLU A 60 11.84 8.14 -3.74
CA GLU A 60 11.39 8.41 -2.37
C GLU A 60 9.87 8.58 -2.29
N ARG A 61 9.28 9.41 -3.17
CA ARG A 61 7.82 9.59 -3.24
C ARG A 61 7.09 8.30 -3.61
N PHE A 62 7.67 7.50 -4.51
CA PHE A 62 7.11 6.21 -4.90
C PHE A 62 7.16 5.21 -3.73
N GLU A 63 8.25 5.20 -2.95
CA GLU A 63 8.37 4.39 -1.72
C GLU A 63 7.38 4.81 -0.65
N ASP A 64 7.18 6.10 -0.43
CA ASP A 64 6.20 6.58 0.55
C ASP A 64 4.76 6.24 0.14
N MET A 65 4.46 6.33 -1.16
CA MET A 65 3.20 5.82 -1.70
C MET A 65 3.10 4.30 -1.53
N ALA A 66 4.15 3.55 -1.84
CA ALA A 66 4.17 2.10 -1.68
C ALA A 66 3.94 1.67 -0.22
N LYS A 67 4.50 2.39 0.76
CA LYS A 67 4.21 2.18 2.19
C LYS A 67 2.75 2.45 2.52
N TYR A 68 2.18 3.52 1.97
CA TYR A 68 0.78 3.88 2.20
C TYR A 68 -0.20 2.83 1.66
N TYR A 69 0.13 2.18 0.54
CA TYR A 69 -0.66 1.07 -0.04
C TYR A 69 -0.16 -0.33 0.32
N GLU A 70 0.80 -0.44 1.24
CA GLU A 70 1.40 -1.70 1.69
C GLU A 70 1.91 -2.60 0.55
N PHE A 71 2.54 -2.02 -0.48
CA PHE A 71 3.09 -2.77 -1.60
C PHE A 71 4.32 -3.58 -1.17
N THR A 72 4.36 -4.84 -1.60
CA THR A 72 5.55 -5.68 -1.51
C THR A 72 6.57 -5.29 -2.58
N SER A 73 7.85 -5.64 -2.39
CA SER A 73 8.92 -5.35 -3.36
C SER A 73 8.58 -5.81 -4.77
N LYS A 74 7.97 -6.99 -4.92
CA LYS A 74 7.51 -7.50 -6.23
C LYS A 74 6.49 -6.56 -6.87
N ILE A 75 5.46 -6.16 -6.11
CA ILE A 75 4.41 -5.25 -6.59
C ILE A 75 5.00 -3.89 -6.96
N MET A 76 5.97 -3.39 -6.18
CA MET A 76 6.66 -2.14 -6.49
C MET A 76 7.38 -2.20 -7.84
N ILE A 77 8.09 -3.29 -8.13
CA ILE A 77 8.83 -3.48 -9.40
C ILE A 77 7.88 -3.58 -10.59
N GLU A 78 6.80 -4.35 -10.46
CA GLU A 78 5.77 -4.48 -11.49
C GLU A 78 5.09 -3.14 -11.78
N ARG A 79 4.80 -2.34 -10.73
CA ARG A 79 4.09 -1.07 -10.84
C ARG A 79 4.97 0.12 -11.18
N LEU A 80 6.28 0.04 -10.99
CA LEU A 80 7.21 1.13 -11.26
C LEU A 80 7.06 1.69 -12.67
N THR A 81 6.97 0.81 -13.66
CA THR A 81 6.90 1.19 -15.08
C THR A 81 5.62 1.94 -15.41
N ALA A 82 4.52 1.68 -14.69
CA ALA A 82 3.26 2.40 -14.84
C ALA A 82 3.41 3.89 -14.52
N HIS A 83 4.31 4.24 -13.59
CA HIS A 83 4.62 5.62 -13.20
C HIS A 83 5.72 6.27 -14.01
N CYS A 84 6.25 5.61 -15.02
CA CYS A 84 7.26 6.18 -15.88
C CYS A 84 6.64 6.70 -17.18
N LYS A 85 7.10 7.87 -17.64
CA LYS A 85 6.82 8.31 -19.02
C LYS A 85 7.35 7.29 -20.02
N ALA A 86 6.73 7.22 -21.19
CA ALA A 86 7.00 6.19 -22.20
C ALA A 86 8.50 5.99 -22.52
N LYS A 87 9.26 7.09 -22.65
CA LYS A 87 10.71 7.03 -22.93
C LYS A 87 11.48 6.36 -21.79
N GLN A 88 11.22 6.76 -20.55
CA GLN A 88 11.89 6.23 -19.35
C GLN A 88 11.46 4.79 -19.09
N ARG A 89 10.17 4.49 -19.29
CA ARG A 89 9.64 3.12 -19.24
C ARG A 89 10.43 2.21 -20.17
N ALA A 90 10.62 2.60 -21.43
CA ALA A 90 11.37 1.80 -22.39
C ALA A 90 12.84 1.60 -21.96
N ILE A 91 13.49 2.62 -21.42
CA ILE A 91 14.87 2.53 -20.92
C ILE A 91 15.00 1.58 -19.71
N ILE A 92 14.02 1.60 -18.82
CA ILE A 92 13.98 0.74 -17.62
C ILE A 92 13.65 -0.69 -18.01
N GLN A 93 12.66 -0.91 -18.87
CA GLN A 93 12.28 -2.25 -19.31
C GLN A 93 13.35 -2.94 -20.15
N ALA A 94 14.18 -2.18 -20.86
CA ALA A 94 15.33 -2.70 -21.59
C ALA A 94 16.58 -2.91 -20.71
N SER A 95 16.46 -2.81 -19.39
CA SER A 95 17.60 -2.96 -18.49
C SER A 95 17.64 -4.35 -17.87
N ASP A 96 18.80 -5.00 -17.93
CA ASP A 96 19.02 -6.31 -17.32
C ASP A 96 18.71 -6.28 -15.81
N GLU A 97 19.01 -5.14 -15.15
CA GLU A 97 18.74 -4.96 -13.72
C GLU A 97 17.23 -4.98 -13.40
N TYR A 98 16.37 -4.58 -14.33
CA TYR A 98 14.92 -4.61 -14.15
C TYR A 98 14.39 -6.05 -14.28
N GLU A 99 14.88 -6.80 -15.26
CA GLU A 99 14.55 -8.20 -15.45
C GLU A 99 15.03 -9.07 -14.29
N GLU A 100 16.27 -8.87 -13.83
CA GLU A 100 16.82 -9.58 -12.67
C GLU A 100 16.02 -9.26 -11.40
N SER A 101 15.64 -7.99 -11.20
CA SER A 101 14.85 -7.59 -10.03
C SER A 101 13.44 -8.16 -10.07
N LEU A 102 12.83 -8.35 -11.24
CA LEU A 102 11.54 -9.04 -11.37
C LEU A 102 11.62 -10.50 -10.92
N GLN A 103 12.74 -11.18 -11.18
CA GLN A 103 12.94 -12.58 -10.79
C GLN A 103 13.28 -12.74 -9.31
N THR A 104 14.15 -11.88 -8.80
CA THR A 104 14.64 -11.91 -7.40
C THR A 104 13.71 -11.19 -6.43
N ALA A 105 12.74 -10.43 -6.95
CA ALA A 105 11.87 -9.52 -6.19
C ALA A 105 12.65 -8.49 -5.34
N ASP A 106 13.87 -8.15 -5.75
CA ASP A 106 14.73 -7.24 -5.01
C ASP A 106 14.58 -5.78 -5.47
N TRP A 107 13.77 -5.04 -4.73
CA TRP A 107 13.58 -3.61 -4.96
C TRP A 107 14.86 -2.79 -4.70
N SER A 108 15.68 -3.21 -3.74
CA SER A 108 16.84 -2.42 -3.30
C SER A 108 17.91 -2.35 -4.40
N THR A 109 18.16 -3.47 -5.08
CA THR A 109 19.05 -3.57 -6.23
C THR A 109 18.54 -2.72 -7.39
N LEU A 110 17.25 -2.82 -7.74
CA LEU A 110 16.65 -1.98 -8.78
C LEU A 110 16.77 -0.50 -8.46
N ARG A 111 16.46 -0.10 -7.22
CA ARG A 111 16.55 1.29 -6.76
C ARG A 111 17.96 1.85 -6.93
N ALA A 112 18.99 1.10 -6.55
CA ALA A 112 20.38 1.49 -6.72
C ALA A 112 20.76 1.63 -8.20
N ALA A 113 20.35 0.68 -9.05
CA ALA A 113 20.58 0.72 -10.49
C ALA A 113 19.93 1.94 -11.14
N LEU A 114 18.68 2.25 -10.78
CA LEU A 114 17.96 3.42 -11.29
C LEU A 114 18.62 4.74 -10.86
N LYS A 115 19.01 4.86 -9.58
CA LYS A 115 19.75 6.03 -9.09
C LYS A 115 21.05 6.23 -9.86
N LYS A 116 21.80 5.15 -10.13
CA LYS A 116 23.04 5.21 -10.91
C LYS A 116 22.78 5.61 -12.36
N ARG A 117 21.76 5.03 -13.01
CA ARG A 117 21.47 5.22 -14.43
C ARG A 117 20.95 6.63 -14.73
N PHE A 118 20.12 7.20 -13.87
CA PHE A 118 19.56 8.55 -14.03
C PHE A 118 20.33 9.64 -13.27
N ARG A 119 21.49 9.31 -12.69
CA ARG A 119 22.34 10.25 -11.94
C ARG A 119 22.67 11.53 -12.69
N THR A 120 22.90 11.45 -13.99
CA THR A 120 23.25 12.61 -14.84
C THR A 120 22.10 13.62 -14.97
N ASN A 121 20.87 13.21 -14.68
CA ASN A 121 19.69 14.07 -14.72
C ASN A 121 19.11 14.32 -13.33
N ASP A 122 19.82 13.93 -12.28
CA ASP A 122 19.43 14.11 -10.89
C ASP A 122 20.20 15.30 -10.31
N LYS A 123 19.56 16.47 -10.29
CA LYS A 123 20.16 17.70 -9.77
C LYS A 123 20.52 17.55 -8.29
N TYR A 124 19.68 16.86 -7.52
CA TYR A 124 19.91 16.59 -6.11
C TYR A 124 21.20 15.77 -5.90
N GLN A 125 21.44 14.75 -6.72
CA GLN A 125 22.70 14.00 -6.66
C GLN A 125 23.91 14.78 -7.18
N GLN A 126 23.72 15.78 -8.04
CA GLN A 126 24.79 16.64 -8.52
C GLN A 126 25.18 17.69 -7.49
N GLU A 127 24.20 18.30 -6.81
CA GLU A 127 24.41 19.26 -5.72
C GLU A 127 25.14 18.59 -4.54
N VAL A 128 24.66 17.42 -4.09
CA VAL A 128 25.37 16.63 -3.05
C VAL A 128 26.79 16.31 -3.49
N ARG A 129 27.04 16.01 -4.77
CA ARG A 129 28.42 15.77 -5.25
C ARG A 129 29.25 17.05 -5.23
N ALA A 130 28.69 18.19 -5.62
CA ALA A 130 29.41 19.46 -5.68
C ALA A 130 29.86 19.93 -4.29
N GLU A 131 29.01 19.77 -3.26
CA GLU A 131 29.35 20.10 -1.87
C GLU A 131 30.57 19.33 -1.34
N TYR A 132 30.84 18.12 -1.84
CA TYR A 132 31.99 17.31 -1.44
C TYR A 132 33.33 17.74 -2.08
N PHE A 133 33.32 18.59 -3.11
CA PHE A 133 34.55 19.07 -3.77
C PHE A 133 34.93 20.51 -3.38
N GLU A 134 34.14 21.18 -2.54
CA GLU A 134 34.41 22.55 -2.06
C GLU A 134 35.05 22.60 -0.66
N HIS A 135 35.53 21.48 -0.13
CA HIS A 135 36.30 21.37 1.12
C HIS A 135 37.64 20.67 0.90
#